data_AF-A0A930YBH5-F1
#
_entry.id   AF-A0A930YBH5-F1
#
_cell.length_a   1.000
_cell.length_b   1.000
_cell.length_c   1.000
_cell.angle_alpha   90.00
_cell.angle_beta   90.00
_cell.angle_gamma   90.00
#
_symmetry.space_group_name_H-M   'P 1'
#
loop_
_entity.id
_entity.type
_entity.pdbx_description
1 polymer ?
#
loop_
_entity_poly.entity_id
_entity_poly.type
_entity_poly.pdbx_seq_one_letter_code
_entity_poly.pdbx_strand_id
1 'polypeptide(L)'
;MRWDARGTVALFASALVGVVAGVVVGLSTGSPEAGNADPPGGPTGSPSASGSAQDPLGLGVPLQNLDCTGEKILVVGWGEEQDAGELYNAVSANGTNDVKYLETSKSCNTLYGDANQVPPTYVAYLGPYDTIRDPCAMQMTSAHARDFVTNLKPGVKIHVQCLCVLVPATFPKLKVGMHATTKDGVYIRALQQLLVDVDLLGPKRITGQYDEKTSRVVERLQELNAIDAKPPGSVDELTWQMMRDKGCLTYDF
;
A
#
# COMPACT_ATOMS: atom_id res chain seq x y z
N MET A 1 -14.78 11.01 33.72
CA MET A 1 -15.04 12.20 32.87
C MET A 1 -15.78 11.70 31.63
N ARG A 2 -17.09 11.97 31.54
CA ARG A 2 -17.95 11.58 30.43
C ARG A 2 -17.87 12.66 29.35
N TRP A 3 -17.57 12.28 28.11
CA TRP A 3 -17.66 13.17 26.96
C TRP A 3 -19.00 12.94 26.27
N ASP A 4 -19.90 13.92 26.39
CA ASP A 4 -21.14 13.98 25.63
C ASP A 4 -20.84 14.46 24.22
N ALA A 5 -21.15 13.62 23.23
CA ALA A 5 -21.13 13.97 21.82
C ALA A 5 -22.38 14.78 21.46
N ARG A 6 -22.19 16.03 21.04
CA ARG A 6 -23.21 16.78 20.27
C ARG A 6 -22.53 17.38 19.06
N GLY A 7 -23.08 17.02 17.90
CA GLY A 7 -22.48 17.23 16.60
C GLY A 7 -22.53 18.65 16.07
N THR A 8 -21.98 18.81 14.88
CA THR A 8 -22.31 19.89 13.96
C THR A 8 -22.06 19.38 12.55
N VAL A 9 -23.14 19.21 11.78
CA VAL A 9 -23.10 18.99 10.34
C VAL A 9 -22.73 20.32 9.69
N ALA A 10 -21.62 20.38 8.99
CA ALA A 10 -21.27 21.51 8.13
C ALA A 10 -21.30 21.06 6.67
N LEU A 11 -22.38 21.44 5.98
CA LEU A 11 -22.49 21.40 4.53
C LEU A 11 -21.60 22.50 3.94
N PHE A 12 -20.54 22.13 3.20
CA PHE A 12 -19.85 23.06 2.32
C PHE A 12 -20.18 22.71 0.86
N ALA A 13 -21.08 23.50 0.28
CA ALA A 13 -21.25 23.61 -1.15
C ALA A 13 -20.06 24.40 -1.72
N SER A 14 -19.29 23.78 -2.62
CA SER A 14 -18.29 24.48 -3.43
C SER A 14 -18.63 24.30 -4.90
N ALA A 15 -19.14 25.37 -5.51
CA ALA A 15 -19.26 25.52 -6.94
C ALA A 15 -17.90 25.95 -7.51
N LEU A 16 -17.33 25.17 -8.42
CA LEU A 16 -16.19 25.57 -9.24
C LEU A 16 -16.63 25.62 -10.70
N VAL A 17 -16.86 26.85 -11.17
CA VAL A 17 -16.88 27.23 -12.58
C VAL A 17 -15.49 27.79 -12.89
N GLY A 18 -14.79 27.21 -13.86
CA GLY A 18 -13.47 27.66 -14.28
C GLY A 18 -13.11 27.09 -15.65
N VAL A 19 -13.22 27.94 -16.66
CA VAL A 19 -13.10 27.69 -18.10
C VAL A 19 -11.69 27.25 -18.49
N VAL A 20 -11.60 26.20 -19.31
CA VAL A 20 -10.35 25.77 -19.98
C VAL A 20 -10.20 26.58 -21.27
N ALA A 21 -9.19 27.43 -21.35
CA ALA A 21 -8.71 28.01 -22.60
C ALA A 21 -7.36 27.37 -22.93
N GLY A 22 -7.33 26.62 -24.03
CA GLY A 22 -6.15 25.94 -24.54
C GLY A 22 -5.19 26.90 -25.24
N VAL A 23 -3.90 26.55 -25.19
CA VAL A 23 -2.91 26.96 -26.18
C VAL A 23 -2.05 25.74 -26.48
N VAL A 24 -2.20 25.20 -27.69
CA VAL A 24 -1.30 24.20 -28.26
C VAL A 24 -0.22 24.99 -29.01
N VAL A 25 1.01 24.99 -28.50
CA VAL A 25 2.17 25.43 -29.28
C VAL A 25 2.92 24.18 -29.73
N GLY A 26 2.76 23.86 -31.01
CA GLY A 26 3.60 22.89 -31.70
C GLY A 26 4.97 23.50 -32.00
N LEU A 27 6.02 22.83 -31.57
CA LEU A 27 7.38 23.06 -32.06
C LEU A 27 7.89 21.76 -32.67
N SER A 28 7.85 21.72 -34.00
CA SER A 28 8.48 20.71 -34.84
C SER A 28 9.90 21.14 -35.18
N THR A 29 10.89 20.42 -34.66
CA THR A 29 12.29 20.41 -35.12
C THR A 29 12.76 18.98 -34.86
N GLY A 30 12.94 18.09 -35.83
CA GLY A 30 13.82 18.17 -36.98
C GLY A 30 14.82 17.02 -36.83
N SER A 31 14.63 15.95 -37.60
CA SER A 31 15.53 14.79 -37.64
C SER A 31 16.85 15.14 -38.30
N PRO A 32 17.95 14.47 -37.87
CA PRO A 32 18.84 13.87 -38.84
C PRO A 32 19.02 12.36 -38.60
N GLU A 33 18.85 11.61 -39.69
CA GLU A 33 19.37 10.25 -39.88
C GLU A 33 20.91 10.24 -39.78
N ALA A 34 21.46 9.23 -39.10
CA ALA A 34 22.54 8.37 -39.62
C ALA A 34 23.10 7.48 -38.48
N GLY A 35 23.15 6.17 -38.71
CA GLY A 35 24.01 5.28 -37.93
C GLY A 35 23.50 3.86 -37.73
N ASN A 36 23.40 3.08 -38.80
CA ASN A 36 23.29 1.62 -38.75
C ASN A 36 24.50 1.01 -38.00
N ALA A 37 24.23 0.26 -36.93
CA ALA A 37 25.09 -0.80 -36.44
C ALA A 37 24.22 -1.85 -35.72
N ASP A 38 23.93 -2.94 -36.43
CA ASP A 38 23.30 -4.14 -35.88
C ASP A 38 24.19 -4.78 -34.81
N PRO A 39 23.70 -5.01 -33.58
CA PRO A 39 24.30 -5.98 -32.67
C PRO A 39 23.85 -7.41 -33.03
N PRO A 40 24.73 -8.40 -32.89
CA PRO A 40 24.42 -9.80 -33.19
C PRO A 40 23.34 -10.33 -32.25
N GLY A 41 22.37 -11.05 -32.84
CA GLY A 41 21.20 -11.61 -32.17
C GLY A 41 21.55 -12.44 -30.92
N GLY A 42 21.17 -11.90 -29.77
CA GLY A 42 20.92 -12.69 -28.57
C GLY A 42 19.54 -13.36 -28.67
N PRO A 43 19.35 -14.57 -28.15
CA PRO A 43 18.05 -15.22 -28.17
C PRO A 43 17.06 -14.40 -27.33
N THR A 44 16.19 -13.65 -28.00
CA THR A 44 14.95 -13.08 -27.44
C THR A 44 13.95 -14.21 -27.21
N GLY A 45 14.27 -15.09 -26.26
CA GLY A 45 13.29 -15.97 -25.67
C GLY A 45 12.45 -15.15 -24.71
N SER A 46 11.40 -14.47 -25.21
CA SER A 46 10.27 -14.18 -24.33
C SER A 46 9.85 -15.51 -23.72
N PRO A 47 9.78 -15.65 -22.38
CA PRO A 47 9.30 -16.88 -21.78
C PRO A 47 7.86 -17.08 -22.27
N SER A 48 7.69 -17.98 -23.25
CA SER A 48 6.37 -18.52 -23.57
C SER A 48 5.97 -19.36 -22.38
N ALA A 49 5.25 -18.76 -21.45
CA ALA A 49 4.51 -19.45 -20.42
C ALA A 49 3.47 -20.35 -21.12
N SER A 50 3.82 -21.61 -21.37
CA SER A 50 2.85 -22.60 -21.82
C SER A 50 2.01 -23.00 -20.60
N GLY A 51 1.02 -22.17 -20.26
CA GLY A 51 0.10 -22.45 -19.16
C GLY A 51 -0.62 -23.78 -19.35
N SER A 52 -0.88 -24.47 -18.24
CA SER A 52 -1.75 -25.65 -18.21
C SER A 52 -3.15 -25.25 -17.75
N ALA A 53 -4.14 -26.14 -17.85
CA ALA A 53 -5.48 -25.85 -17.33
C ALA A 53 -5.49 -25.61 -15.80
N GLN A 54 -4.50 -26.16 -15.08
CA GLN A 54 -4.33 -26.01 -13.63
C GLN A 54 -3.41 -24.84 -13.25
N ASP A 55 -2.61 -24.37 -14.20
CA ASP A 55 -1.71 -23.23 -14.06
C ASP A 55 -1.75 -22.39 -15.34
N PRO A 56 -2.85 -21.64 -15.60
CA PRO A 56 -3.02 -20.87 -16.83
C PRO A 56 -1.92 -19.83 -17.05
N LEU A 57 -1.25 -19.38 -15.98
CA LEU A 57 -0.23 -18.36 -16.06
C LEU A 57 1.19 -18.93 -16.15
N GLY A 58 1.38 -20.24 -15.93
CA GLY A 58 2.70 -20.89 -15.92
C GLY A 58 3.58 -20.46 -14.75
N LEU A 59 2.99 -20.04 -13.62
CA LEU A 59 3.73 -19.50 -12.47
C LEU A 59 4.46 -20.59 -11.68
N GLY A 60 4.14 -21.86 -11.87
CA GLY A 60 4.76 -22.98 -11.15
C GLY A 60 4.37 -23.06 -9.67
N VAL A 61 3.29 -22.38 -9.29
CA VAL A 61 2.70 -22.41 -7.94
C VAL A 61 1.20 -22.71 -8.03
N PRO A 62 0.54 -23.20 -6.96
CA PRO A 62 -0.85 -23.63 -7.07
C PRO A 62 -1.82 -22.46 -7.34
N LEU A 63 -2.74 -22.67 -8.29
CA LEU A 63 -3.94 -21.86 -8.46
C LEU A 63 -4.99 -22.31 -7.41
N GLN A 64 -5.22 -21.48 -6.40
CA GLN A 64 -6.15 -21.76 -5.31
C GLN A 64 -7.03 -20.54 -5.00
N ASN A 65 -8.27 -20.58 -5.50
CA ASN A 65 -9.31 -19.60 -5.19
C ASN A 65 -9.76 -19.73 -3.74
N LEU A 66 -10.16 -18.60 -3.14
CA LEU A 66 -10.47 -18.51 -1.71
C LEU A 66 -11.94 -18.17 -1.49
N ASP A 67 -12.59 -18.86 -0.55
CA ASP A 67 -13.93 -18.51 -0.07
C ASP A 67 -13.89 -17.34 0.92
N CYS A 68 -15.05 -16.72 1.21
CA CYS A 68 -15.15 -15.66 2.22
C CYS A 68 -15.22 -16.24 3.65
N THR A 69 -14.10 -16.80 4.12
CA THR A 69 -13.99 -17.46 5.43
C THR A 69 -13.85 -16.49 6.61
N GLY A 70 -13.50 -15.23 6.34
CA GLY A 70 -13.10 -14.26 7.36
C GLY A 70 -11.62 -14.34 7.75
N GLU A 71 -10.84 -15.25 7.18
CA GLU A 71 -9.38 -15.32 7.36
C GLU A 71 -8.67 -14.13 6.70
N LYS A 72 -7.35 -14.09 6.82
CA LYS A 72 -6.49 -12.99 6.32
C LYS A 72 -5.51 -13.52 5.31
N ILE A 73 -5.18 -12.73 4.31
CA ILE A 73 -4.07 -13.01 3.40
C ILE A 73 -3.18 -11.78 3.29
N LEU A 74 -1.92 -12.02 2.94
CA LEU A 74 -1.01 -10.97 2.48
C LEU A 74 -0.93 -11.08 0.95
N VAL A 75 -1.39 -10.04 0.26
CA VAL A 75 -1.28 -9.96 -1.21
C VAL A 75 0.12 -9.46 -1.55
N VAL A 76 0.89 -10.30 -2.26
CA VAL A 76 2.31 -10.07 -2.56
C VAL A 76 2.56 -9.71 -4.03
N GLY A 77 1.54 -9.79 -4.87
CA GLY A 77 1.57 -9.35 -6.26
C GLY A 77 0.19 -9.52 -6.92
N TRP A 78 -0.10 -8.72 -7.94
CA TRP A 78 -1.37 -8.80 -8.66
C TRP A 78 -1.18 -8.36 -10.11
N GLY A 79 -2.11 -8.71 -10.99
CA GLY A 79 -2.02 -8.31 -12.38
C GLY A 79 -3.04 -8.99 -13.28
N GLU A 80 -2.85 -8.76 -14.57
CA GLU A 80 -3.67 -9.30 -15.65
C GLU A 80 -3.00 -10.51 -16.30
N GLU A 81 -3.78 -11.31 -17.03
CA GLU A 81 -3.24 -12.46 -17.78
C GLU A 81 -2.16 -12.04 -18.78
N GLN A 82 -2.36 -10.92 -19.47
CA GLN A 82 -1.43 -10.43 -20.49
C GLN A 82 -0.20 -9.73 -19.89
N ASP A 83 -0.20 -9.44 -18.58
CA ASP A 83 0.88 -8.74 -17.87
C ASP A 83 1.16 -9.39 -16.51
N ALA A 84 1.44 -10.69 -16.53
CA ALA A 84 1.74 -11.46 -15.33
C ALA A 84 3.13 -11.15 -14.72
N GLY A 85 3.87 -10.15 -15.22
CA GLY A 85 5.23 -9.85 -14.80
C GLY A 85 5.36 -9.57 -13.30
N GLU A 86 4.41 -8.85 -12.72
CA GLU A 86 4.36 -8.60 -11.27
C GLU A 86 4.10 -9.88 -10.47
N LEU A 87 3.24 -10.77 -10.96
CA LEU A 87 2.97 -12.07 -10.35
C LEU A 87 4.22 -12.96 -10.37
N TYR A 88 4.93 -13.05 -11.49
CA TYR A 88 6.19 -13.79 -11.59
C TYR A 88 7.24 -13.29 -10.60
N ASN A 89 7.39 -11.97 -10.49
CA ASN A 89 8.32 -11.36 -9.55
C ASN A 89 7.93 -11.67 -8.10
N ALA A 90 6.63 -11.56 -7.77
CA ALA A 90 6.11 -11.87 -6.46
C ALA A 90 6.33 -13.35 -6.08
N VAL A 91 6.07 -14.26 -7.00
CA VAL A 91 6.28 -15.70 -6.81
C VAL A 91 7.76 -16.02 -6.61
N SER A 92 8.63 -15.48 -7.47
CA SER A 92 10.08 -15.67 -7.37
C SER A 92 10.64 -15.14 -6.04
N ALA A 93 10.20 -13.95 -5.61
CA ALA A 93 10.62 -13.35 -4.34
C ALA A 93 10.13 -14.12 -3.10
N ASN A 94 9.09 -14.95 -3.23
CA ASN A 94 8.42 -15.65 -2.14
C ASN A 94 8.41 -17.19 -2.29
N GLY A 95 9.18 -17.77 -3.21
CA GLY A 95 9.06 -19.18 -3.58
C GLY A 95 9.27 -20.18 -2.45
N THR A 96 9.88 -19.77 -1.32
CA THR A 96 10.04 -20.60 -0.12
C THR A 96 8.87 -20.52 0.86
N ASN A 97 7.91 -19.62 0.65
CA ASN A 97 6.91 -19.22 1.65
C ASN A 97 5.51 -19.78 1.38
N ASP A 98 5.38 -20.86 0.60
CA ASP A 98 4.07 -21.43 0.20
C ASP A 98 3.16 -20.40 -0.50
N VAL A 99 3.75 -19.59 -1.39
CA VAL A 99 2.98 -18.68 -2.24
C VAL A 99 2.00 -19.48 -3.10
N LYS A 100 0.79 -18.95 -3.20
CA LYS A 100 -0.25 -19.42 -4.12
C LYS A 100 -0.70 -18.24 -4.95
N TYR A 101 -1.51 -18.52 -5.96
CA TYR A 101 -2.22 -17.45 -6.65
C TYR A 101 -3.68 -17.81 -6.87
N LEU A 102 -4.51 -16.81 -7.12
CA LEU A 102 -5.95 -16.96 -7.31
C LEU A 102 -6.45 -16.13 -8.48
N GLU A 103 -7.62 -16.49 -8.99
CA GLU A 103 -8.42 -15.68 -9.90
C GLU A 103 -9.47 -14.93 -9.07
N THR A 104 -9.45 -13.60 -9.13
CA THR A 104 -10.27 -12.77 -8.24
C THR A 104 -11.77 -12.95 -8.49
N SER A 105 -12.16 -13.15 -9.76
CA SER A 105 -13.54 -13.37 -10.18
C SER A 105 -14.17 -14.65 -9.62
N LYS A 106 -13.33 -15.63 -9.24
CA LYS A 106 -13.72 -16.93 -8.69
C LYS A 106 -13.44 -17.05 -7.19
N SER A 107 -12.97 -15.98 -6.56
CA SER A 107 -12.60 -15.93 -5.15
C SER A 107 -13.53 -14.99 -4.38
N CYS A 108 -13.35 -14.91 -3.06
CA CYS A 108 -14.12 -14.04 -2.18
C CYS A 108 -14.12 -12.61 -2.72
N ASN A 109 -15.29 -11.98 -2.87
CA ASN A 109 -15.41 -10.62 -3.38
C ASN A 109 -14.92 -9.59 -2.33
N THR A 110 -13.60 -9.45 -2.23
CA THR A 110 -12.90 -8.54 -1.32
C THR A 110 -11.94 -7.62 -2.09
N LEU A 111 -11.16 -6.81 -1.37
CA LEU A 111 -10.16 -5.94 -1.95
C LEU A 111 -8.84 -6.71 -2.20
N TYR A 112 -8.49 -6.88 -3.47
CA TYR A 112 -7.35 -7.66 -3.98
C TYR A 112 -6.27 -6.83 -4.68
N GLY A 113 -6.43 -5.51 -4.71
CA GLY A 113 -5.55 -4.55 -5.37
C GLY A 113 -5.76 -3.16 -4.76
N ASP A 114 -5.28 -2.12 -5.42
CA ASP A 114 -5.53 -0.73 -5.00
C ASP A 114 -7.04 -0.44 -4.88
N ALA A 115 -7.45 0.14 -3.77
CA ALA A 115 -8.83 0.52 -3.47
C ALA A 115 -9.53 1.36 -4.56
N ASN A 116 -8.78 2.11 -5.36
CA ASN A 116 -9.31 3.00 -6.39
C ASN A 116 -9.18 2.44 -7.82
N GLN A 117 -8.77 1.18 -7.97
CA GLN A 117 -8.55 0.57 -9.28
C GLN A 117 -9.56 -0.54 -9.56
N VAL A 118 -9.65 -0.94 -10.82
CA VAL A 118 -10.39 -2.14 -11.23
C VAL A 118 -9.73 -3.34 -10.53
N PRO A 119 -10.51 -4.27 -9.94
CA PRO A 119 -9.94 -5.47 -9.34
C PRO A 119 -9.08 -6.22 -10.37
N PRO A 120 -7.84 -6.62 -10.01
CA PRO A 120 -6.97 -7.35 -10.93
C PRO A 120 -7.57 -8.71 -11.26
N THR A 121 -7.28 -9.28 -12.43
CA THR A 121 -7.77 -10.64 -12.75
C THR A 121 -7.14 -11.70 -11.84
N TYR A 122 -5.83 -11.58 -11.54
CA TYR A 122 -5.09 -12.54 -10.73
C TYR A 122 -4.30 -11.89 -9.60
N VAL A 123 -4.08 -12.66 -8.53
CA VAL A 123 -3.36 -12.23 -7.33
C VAL A 123 -2.49 -13.36 -6.80
N ALA A 124 -1.23 -13.07 -6.50
CA ALA A 124 -0.36 -13.91 -5.71
C ALA A 124 -0.46 -13.53 -4.23
N TYR A 125 -0.56 -14.53 -3.35
CA TYR A 125 -0.76 -14.30 -1.93
C TYR A 125 -0.03 -15.31 -1.04
N LEU A 126 0.16 -14.90 0.22
CA LEU A 126 0.57 -15.74 1.33
C LEU A 126 -0.60 -15.94 2.31
N GLY A 127 -0.66 -17.12 2.93
CA GLY A 127 -1.72 -17.51 3.86
C GLY A 127 -2.62 -18.65 3.33
N PRO A 128 -3.87 -18.77 3.82
CA PRO A 128 -4.55 -17.88 4.79
C PRO A 128 -3.92 -17.88 6.19
N TYR A 129 -4.17 -16.82 6.95
CA TYR A 129 -3.79 -16.65 8.36
C TYR A 129 -5.01 -16.52 9.26
N ASP A 130 -4.94 -17.15 10.43
CA ASP A 130 -5.99 -17.10 11.46
C ASP A 130 -6.10 -15.71 12.10
N THR A 131 -4.97 -15.02 12.27
CA THR A 131 -4.91 -13.70 12.91
C THR A 131 -4.41 -12.65 11.94
N ILE A 132 -4.93 -11.43 12.07
CA ILE A 132 -4.49 -10.27 11.28
C ILE A 132 -3.09 -9.78 11.68
N ARG A 133 -2.62 -10.17 12.86
CA ARG A 133 -1.33 -9.75 13.40
C ARG A 133 -0.17 -10.26 12.56
N ASP A 134 -0.23 -11.52 12.13
CA ASP A 134 0.86 -12.18 11.41
C ASP A 134 1.11 -11.54 10.03
N PRO A 135 0.12 -11.43 9.11
CA PRO A 135 0.34 -10.77 7.83
C PRO A 135 0.69 -9.28 8.00
N CYS A 136 0.20 -8.61 9.04
CA CYS A 136 0.62 -7.25 9.34
C CYS A 136 2.09 -7.14 9.78
N ALA A 137 2.57 -8.05 10.61
CA ALA A 137 3.98 -8.07 11.00
C ALA A 137 4.88 -8.31 9.78
N MET A 138 4.46 -9.18 8.85
CA MET A 138 5.17 -9.41 7.59
C MET A 138 5.16 -8.17 6.69
N GLN A 139 4.01 -7.54 6.48
CA GLN A 139 3.88 -6.31 5.67
C GLN A 139 4.83 -5.21 6.15
N MET A 140 5.03 -5.08 7.47
CA MET A 140 5.91 -4.06 8.06
C MET A 140 7.42 -4.37 7.93
N THR A 141 7.79 -5.34 7.09
CA THR A 141 9.19 -5.64 6.74
C THR A 141 9.59 -5.02 5.40
N SER A 142 10.89 -4.92 5.13
CA SER A 142 11.36 -4.43 3.83
C SER A 142 11.04 -5.36 2.66
N ALA A 143 10.87 -6.66 2.91
CA ALA A 143 10.56 -7.66 1.88
C ALA A 143 9.13 -7.49 1.33
N HIS A 144 8.21 -7.05 2.19
CA HIS A 144 6.79 -6.92 1.89
C HIS A 144 6.31 -5.45 1.94
N ALA A 145 7.23 -4.52 1.68
CA ALA A 145 7.00 -3.08 1.83
C ALA A 145 5.92 -2.48 0.91
N ARG A 146 5.51 -3.23 -0.13
CA ARG A 146 4.49 -2.85 -1.13
C ARG A 146 3.27 -3.76 -1.10
N ASP A 147 3.29 -4.74 -0.22
CA ASP A 147 2.25 -5.74 -0.10
C ASP A 147 1.14 -5.15 0.78
N PHE A 148 -0.05 -5.75 0.76
CA PHE A 148 -1.14 -5.32 1.62
C PHE A 148 -1.90 -6.50 2.19
N VAL A 149 -2.41 -6.28 3.40
CA VAL A 149 -3.21 -7.26 4.12
C VAL A 149 -4.68 -7.05 3.76
N THR A 150 -5.36 -8.14 3.43
CA THR A 150 -6.80 -8.12 3.15
C THR A 150 -7.54 -9.18 3.96
N ASN A 151 -8.80 -8.87 4.24
CA ASN A 151 -9.75 -9.74 4.91
C ASN A 151 -10.53 -10.52 3.85
N LEU A 152 -10.69 -11.83 4.02
CA LEU A 152 -11.59 -12.64 3.21
C LEU A 152 -13.05 -12.48 3.67
N LYS A 153 -13.55 -11.24 3.61
CA LYS A 153 -14.93 -10.86 3.89
C LYS A 153 -15.52 -10.20 2.64
N PRO A 154 -16.81 -10.40 2.34
CA PRO A 154 -17.42 -9.79 1.17
C PRO A 154 -17.50 -8.26 1.32
N GLY A 155 -17.24 -7.54 0.24
CA GLY A 155 -17.49 -6.11 0.13
C GLY A 155 -16.49 -5.20 0.85
N VAL A 156 -15.35 -5.71 1.31
CA VAL A 156 -14.28 -4.88 1.89
C VAL A 156 -13.77 -3.90 0.83
N LYS A 157 -13.66 -2.61 1.21
CA LYS A 157 -13.22 -1.51 0.32
C LYS A 157 -11.99 -0.76 0.83
N ILE A 158 -11.52 -1.10 2.02
CA ILE A 158 -10.35 -0.48 2.64
C ILE A 158 -9.33 -1.57 2.96
N HIS A 159 -8.05 -1.25 2.77
CA HIS A 159 -6.99 -2.13 3.24
C HIS A 159 -6.90 -2.10 4.75
N VAL A 160 -6.37 -3.18 5.31
CA VAL A 160 -6.02 -3.23 6.73
C VAL A 160 -4.85 -2.28 6.96
N GLN A 161 -5.03 -1.35 7.91
CA GLN A 161 -3.97 -0.45 8.32
C GLN A 161 -3.14 -1.11 9.43
N CYS A 162 -1.98 -1.69 9.08
CA CYS A 162 -1.24 -2.53 10.02
C CYS A 162 -0.64 -1.81 11.23
N LEU A 163 -0.49 -0.48 11.19
CA LEU A 163 -0.20 0.31 12.39
C LEU A 163 -1.33 0.23 13.44
N CYS A 164 -2.56 -0.04 13.03
CA CYS A 164 -3.73 -0.22 13.89
C CYS A 164 -3.79 -1.60 14.55
N VAL A 165 -3.06 -2.57 14.00
CA VAL A 165 -3.03 -3.96 14.48
C VAL A 165 -1.85 -4.20 15.41
N LEU A 166 -0.69 -3.63 15.09
CA LEU A 166 0.56 -3.90 15.79
C LEU A 166 0.74 -3.04 17.06
N VAL A 167 1.74 -3.41 17.87
CA VAL A 167 2.02 -2.77 19.17
C VAL A 167 3.05 -1.65 19.00
N PRO A 168 2.73 -0.39 19.38
CA PRO A 168 3.60 0.77 19.28
C PRO A 168 5.01 0.62 19.85
N ALA A 169 5.18 -0.15 20.92
CA ALA A 169 6.47 -0.43 21.54
C ALA A 169 7.49 -1.10 20.57
N THR A 170 7.01 -1.68 19.47
CA THR A 170 7.85 -2.32 18.45
C THR A 170 8.19 -1.41 17.27
N PHE A 171 7.63 -0.20 17.23
CA PHE A 171 7.79 0.73 16.10
C PHE A 171 9.09 1.52 16.23
N PRO A 172 9.74 1.88 15.10
CA PRO A 172 11.00 2.62 15.14
C PRO A 172 10.77 4.05 15.67
N LYS A 173 11.80 4.62 16.31
CA LYS A 173 11.80 6.04 16.63
C LYS A 173 12.10 6.84 15.37
N LEU A 174 11.28 7.84 15.07
CA LEU A 174 11.43 8.68 13.88
C LEU A 174 11.80 10.11 14.28
N LYS A 175 12.71 10.74 13.53
CA LYS A 175 13.04 12.16 13.69
C LYS A 175 13.65 12.71 12.41
N VAL A 176 13.51 14.01 12.18
CA VAL A 176 14.15 14.68 11.04
C VAL A 176 15.67 14.48 11.10
N GLY A 177 16.27 14.21 9.93
CA GLY A 177 17.71 14.01 9.79
C GLY A 177 18.22 12.65 10.26
N MET A 178 17.35 11.72 10.66
CA MET A 178 17.78 10.34 10.91
C MET A 178 18.18 9.64 9.59
N HIS A 179 19.13 8.72 9.68
CA HIS A 179 19.38 7.78 8.59
C HIS A 179 18.30 6.69 8.62
N ALA A 180 17.29 6.83 7.77
CA ALA A 180 16.18 5.87 7.68
C ALA A 180 16.58 4.65 6.85
N THR A 181 16.41 3.46 7.43
CA THR A 181 16.54 2.18 6.71
C THR A 181 15.34 1.94 5.80
N THR A 182 15.41 0.93 4.93
CA THR A 182 14.26 0.50 4.12
C THR A 182 13.06 0.13 4.99
N LYS A 183 13.30 -0.51 6.14
CA LYS A 183 12.26 -0.86 7.12
C LYS A 183 11.63 0.40 7.70
N ASP A 184 12.42 1.39 8.11
CA ASP A 184 11.88 2.67 8.62
C ASP A 184 11.00 3.35 7.58
N GLY A 185 11.39 3.29 6.30
CA GLY A 185 10.58 3.80 5.19
C GLY A 185 9.18 3.19 5.09
N VAL A 186 9.00 1.91 5.47
CA VAL A 186 7.68 1.25 5.54
C VAL A 186 6.83 1.88 6.65
N TYR A 187 7.38 2.03 7.85
CA TYR A 187 6.69 2.68 8.96
C TYR A 187 6.37 4.15 8.66
N ILE A 188 7.27 4.87 8.00
CA ILE A 188 7.05 6.26 7.60
C ILE A 188 5.91 6.36 6.59
N ARG A 189 5.86 5.50 5.56
CA ARG A 189 4.73 5.49 4.61
C ARG A 189 3.41 5.17 5.30
N ALA A 190 3.40 4.18 6.19
CA ALA A 190 2.20 3.82 6.92
C ALA A 190 1.72 4.97 7.84
N LEU A 191 2.64 5.69 8.49
CA LEU A 191 2.32 6.90 9.26
C LEU A 191 1.75 8.00 8.37
N GLN A 192 2.39 8.27 7.23
CA GLN A 192 1.93 9.30 6.29
C GLN A 192 0.56 8.96 5.74
N GLN A 193 0.28 7.69 5.41
CA GLN A 193 -1.04 7.23 5.01
C GLN A 193 -2.07 7.47 6.12
N LEU A 194 -1.75 7.11 7.36
CA LEU A 194 -2.65 7.37 8.50
C LEU A 194 -2.96 8.87 8.65
N LEU A 195 -1.96 9.74 8.44
CA LEU A 195 -2.14 11.20 8.45
C LEU A 195 -2.96 11.72 7.28
N VAL A 196 -2.89 11.08 6.11
CA VAL A 196 -3.77 11.38 4.96
C VAL A 196 -5.20 10.99 5.29
N ASP A 197 -5.39 9.82 5.88
CA ASP A 197 -6.72 9.27 6.16
C ASP A 197 -7.47 10.07 7.25
N VAL A 198 -6.75 10.83 8.08
CA VAL A 198 -7.33 11.81 9.03
C VAL A 198 -7.29 13.26 8.54
N ASP A 199 -7.03 13.49 7.23
CA ASP A 199 -7.02 14.81 6.58
C ASP A 199 -6.01 15.81 7.17
N LEU A 200 -4.90 15.31 7.71
CA LEU A 200 -3.79 16.14 8.21
C LEU A 200 -2.63 16.25 7.22
N LEU A 201 -2.67 15.46 6.15
CA LEU A 201 -1.66 15.41 5.10
C LEU A 201 -2.37 15.19 3.75
N GLY A 202 -1.88 15.81 2.67
CA GLY A 202 -2.42 15.54 1.33
C GLY A 202 -1.88 14.22 0.75
N PRO A 203 -2.63 13.50 -0.11
CA PRO A 203 -2.23 12.18 -0.62
C PRO A 203 -0.90 12.17 -1.38
N LYS A 204 -0.54 13.28 -2.02
CA LYS A 204 0.75 13.46 -2.73
C LYS A 204 1.99 13.55 -1.81
N ARG A 205 1.84 13.29 -0.51
CA ARG A 205 2.88 13.45 0.51
C ARG A 205 3.32 12.13 1.14
N ILE A 206 2.86 10.98 0.64
CA ILE A 206 3.38 9.68 1.05
C ILE A 206 4.70 9.43 0.32
N THR A 207 5.81 9.80 0.95
CA THR A 207 7.16 9.73 0.37
C THR A 207 7.97 8.58 0.95
N GLY A 208 7.62 8.11 2.15
CA GLY A 208 8.45 7.20 2.94
C GLY A 208 9.70 7.85 3.54
N GLN A 209 9.79 9.17 3.50
CA GLN A 209 10.84 9.95 4.16
C GLN A 209 10.24 10.77 5.30
N TYR A 210 10.89 10.73 6.46
CA TYR A 210 10.49 11.51 7.63
C TYR A 210 11.06 12.93 7.54
N ASP A 211 10.40 13.77 6.74
CA ASP A 211 10.82 15.14 6.46
C ASP A 211 10.26 16.15 7.46
N GLU A 212 10.70 17.41 7.34
CA GLU A 212 10.24 18.50 8.20
C GLU A 212 8.72 18.73 8.13
N LYS A 213 8.09 18.44 6.98
CA LYS A 213 6.65 18.65 6.82
C LYS A 213 5.87 17.63 7.63
N THR A 214 6.26 16.36 7.53
CA THR A 214 5.70 15.29 8.36
C THR A 214 5.94 15.59 9.83
N SER A 215 7.17 15.96 10.20
CA SER A 215 7.54 16.35 11.57
C SER A 215 6.67 17.47 12.15
N ARG A 216 6.39 18.54 11.38
CA ARG A 216 5.53 19.65 11.84
C ARG A 216 4.08 19.23 12.08
N VAL A 217 3.55 18.31 11.26
CA VAL A 217 2.20 17.75 11.48
C VAL A 217 2.17 16.92 12.76
N VAL A 218 3.19 16.07 12.96
CA VAL A 218 3.34 15.28 14.20
C VAL A 218 3.48 16.19 15.42
N GLU A 219 4.32 17.21 15.36
CA GLU A 219 4.53 18.18 16.44
C GLU A 219 3.21 18.84 16.86
N ARG A 220 2.42 19.33 15.90
CA ARG A 220 1.12 19.93 16.20
C ARG A 220 0.17 18.93 16.87
N LEU A 221 0.20 17.66 16.48
CA LEU A 221 -0.59 16.63 17.16
C LEU A 221 -0.08 16.35 18.57
N GLN A 222 1.24 16.36 18.79
CA GLN A 222 1.82 16.20 20.12
C GLN A 222 1.39 17.34 21.06
N GLU A 223 1.45 18.59 20.59
CA GLU A 223 0.97 19.76 21.32
C GLU A 223 -0.50 19.64 21.72
N LEU A 224 -1.38 19.27 20.77
CA LEU A 224 -2.81 19.08 21.01
C LEU A 224 -3.12 17.95 22.01
N ASN A 225 -2.18 17.04 22.26
CA ASN A 225 -2.34 15.91 23.16
C ASN A 225 -1.38 15.97 24.36
N ALA A 226 -0.73 17.12 24.60
CA ALA A 226 0.21 17.33 25.69
C ALA A 226 1.35 16.28 25.78
N ILE A 227 1.86 15.85 24.62
CA ILE A 227 3.01 14.95 24.51
C ILE A 227 4.29 15.79 24.42
N ASP A 228 5.16 15.71 25.44
CA ASP A 228 6.47 16.38 25.47
C ASP A 228 7.55 15.51 24.79
N ALA A 229 7.46 15.36 23.47
CA ALA A 229 8.45 14.63 22.68
C ALA A 229 9.75 15.44 22.53
N LYS A 230 10.91 14.76 22.57
CA LYS A 230 12.24 15.40 22.53
C LYS A 230 13.10 14.78 21.42
N PRO A 231 13.38 15.51 20.31
CA PRO A 231 12.86 16.85 19.97
C PRO A 231 11.37 16.83 19.61
N PRO A 232 10.69 17.99 19.62
CA PRO A 232 9.33 18.11 19.10
C PRO A 232 9.21 17.59 17.67
N GLY A 233 8.08 16.96 17.36
CA GLY A 233 7.86 16.31 16.08
C GLY A 233 8.67 15.03 15.87
N SER A 234 9.36 14.50 16.88
CA SER A 234 9.88 13.12 16.81
C SER A 234 8.77 12.11 17.12
N VAL A 235 8.78 10.93 16.50
CA VAL A 235 7.82 9.86 16.79
C VAL A 235 8.49 8.83 17.67
N ASP A 236 8.00 8.68 18.89
CA ASP A 236 8.36 7.63 19.83
C ASP A 236 7.13 6.76 20.17
N GLU A 237 7.27 5.84 21.12
CA GLU A 237 6.18 4.93 21.51
C GLU A 237 4.89 5.67 21.89
N LEU A 238 4.99 6.75 22.69
CA LEU A 238 3.82 7.50 23.13
C LEU A 238 3.17 8.23 21.95
N THR A 239 3.97 8.79 21.06
CA THR A 239 3.47 9.43 19.84
C THR A 239 2.82 8.42 18.90
N TRP A 240 3.42 7.24 18.72
CA TRP A 240 2.83 6.15 17.93
C TRP A 240 1.51 5.66 18.51
N GLN A 241 1.44 5.48 19.83
CA GLN A 241 0.22 5.11 20.52
C GLN A 241 -0.87 6.15 20.28
N MET A 242 -0.58 7.45 20.44
CA MET A 242 -1.53 8.52 20.18
C MET A 242 -2.02 8.54 18.73
N MET A 243 -1.11 8.40 17.76
CA MET A 243 -1.44 8.35 16.34
C MET A 243 -2.37 7.19 16.04
N ARG A 244 -2.07 6.00 16.58
CA ARG A 244 -2.90 4.81 16.44
C ARG A 244 -4.28 5.04 17.05
N ASP A 245 -4.35 5.48 18.29
CA ASP A 245 -5.62 5.62 19.02
C ASP A 245 -6.57 6.63 18.38
N LYS A 246 -6.05 7.63 17.65
CA LYS A 246 -6.87 8.59 16.90
C LYS A 246 -7.15 8.15 15.47
N GLY A 247 -6.11 7.77 14.75
CA GLY A 247 -6.20 7.47 13.33
C GLY A 247 -6.91 6.16 13.05
N CYS A 248 -6.84 5.19 13.96
CA CYS A 248 -7.38 3.86 13.72
C CYS A 248 -8.89 3.74 13.97
N LEU A 249 -9.54 4.75 14.53
CA LEU A 249 -10.99 4.75 14.77
C LEU A 249 -11.81 4.73 13.49
N THR A 250 -11.22 5.10 12.35
CA THR A 250 -11.88 5.13 11.05
C THR A 250 -11.84 3.80 10.31
N TYR A 251 -11.07 2.81 10.80
CA TYR A 251 -10.94 1.51 10.16
C TYR A 251 -11.77 0.47 10.91
N ASP A 252 -12.67 -0.17 10.18
CA ASP A 252 -13.42 -1.35 10.64
C ASP A 252 -12.97 -2.54 9.78
N PHE A 253 -12.12 -3.41 10.35
CA PHE A 253 -11.54 -4.57 9.66
C PHE A 253 -11.82 -5.90 10.39
#